data_AF-A0A6J5ILE1-F1
#
_entry.id   AF-A0A6J5ILE1-F1
#
_cell.length_a   1.000
_cell.length_b   1.000
_cell.length_c   1.000
_cell.angle_alpha   90.00
_cell.angle_beta   90.00
_cell.angle_gamma   90.00
#
_symmetry.space_group_name_H-M   'P 1'
#
loop_
_entity.id
_entity.type
_entity.pdbx_description
1 polymer ?
#
loop_
_entity_poly.entity_id
_entity_poly.type
_entity_poly.pdbx_seq_one_letter_code
_entity_poly.pdbx_strand_id
1 'polypeptide(L)'
;MALLKVKPGDVVAIPSEMNGEWGFVLSRAIVVGVTNWIEVFDDFSVDFDITTEDVRSRISSEKSRLFNPILASFDFGKYFGLVKWPVLLADPDYAPSHSNFSEIEFEGASYEELGIYYKGGERFSEQSGVRRNLEDMTIYSNPQLVRRINLHLSGYVDKGVPWNSRLVKSIIDKEGMKWWVDGINACNDKADAVALRFKGRRSNKRR
;
A
#
# COMPACT_ATOMS: atom_id res chain seq x y z
N MET A 1 7.16 -16.15 -11.38
CA MET A 1 6.83 -14.90 -10.66
C MET A 1 7.67 -13.78 -11.21
N ALA A 2 7.09 -12.60 -11.42
CA ALA A 2 7.81 -11.45 -11.95
C ALA A 2 7.90 -10.36 -10.87
N LEU A 3 8.65 -10.64 -9.81
CA LEU A 3 8.78 -9.74 -8.66
C LEU A 3 9.41 -8.39 -9.06
N LEU A 4 8.89 -7.29 -8.52
CA LEU A 4 9.59 -6.01 -8.54
C LEU A 4 10.78 -6.11 -7.57
N LYS A 5 11.97 -5.82 -8.08
CA LYS A 5 13.20 -5.79 -7.27
C LYS A 5 13.28 -4.42 -6.61
N VAL A 6 13.15 -4.39 -5.29
CA VAL A 6 13.33 -3.20 -4.45
C VAL A 6 14.34 -3.50 -3.34
N LYS A 7 14.89 -2.45 -2.75
CA LYS A 7 15.69 -2.48 -1.51
C LYS A 7 15.00 -1.62 -0.44
N PRO A 8 15.31 -1.82 0.85
CA PRO A 8 14.94 -0.85 1.87
C PRO A 8 15.34 0.57 1.44
N GLY A 9 14.42 1.52 1.59
CA GLY A 9 14.59 2.91 1.18
C GLY A 9 14.14 3.24 -0.24
N ASP A 10 13.97 2.24 -1.12
CA ASP A 10 13.46 2.49 -2.47
C ASP A 10 12.04 3.06 -2.42
N VAL A 11 11.79 4.09 -3.22
CA VAL A 11 10.47 4.71 -3.37
C VAL A 11 9.87 4.30 -4.70
N VAL A 12 8.73 3.64 -4.64
CA VAL A 12 7.95 3.15 -5.76
C VAL A 12 6.75 4.08 -5.99
N ALA A 13 6.47 4.40 -7.26
CA ALA A 13 5.21 5.04 -7.62
C ALA A 13 4.13 3.98 -7.79
N ILE A 14 3.18 3.92 -6.86
CA ILE A 14 2.05 2.99 -6.94
C ILE A 14 0.92 3.66 -7.72
N PRO A 15 0.47 3.10 -8.86
CA PRO A 15 -0.70 3.61 -9.57
C PRO A 15 -1.92 3.69 -8.67
N SER A 16 -2.66 4.79 -8.76
CA SER A 16 -3.85 5.02 -7.95
C SER A 16 -4.82 5.97 -8.65
N GLU A 17 -6.04 6.02 -8.14
CA GLU A 17 -7.13 6.87 -8.61
C GLU A 17 -7.60 7.78 -7.49
N MET A 18 -7.77 9.06 -7.80
CA MET A 18 -8.41 10.03 -6.93
C MET A 18 -9.42 10.82 -7.76
N ASN A 19 -10.68 10.84 -7.32
CA ASN A 19 -11.77 11.59 -7.96
C ASN A 19 -11.93 11.33 -9.48
N GLY A 20 -11.70 10.09 -9.93
CA GLY A 20 -11.81 9.68 -11.33
C GLY A 20 -10.57 9.94 -12.19
N GLU A 21 -9.53 10.56 -11.63
CA GLU A 21 -8.26 10.78 -12.31
C GLU A 21 -7.21 9.74 -11.87
N TRP A 22 -6.50 9.17 -12.84
CA TRP A 22 -5.46 8.16 -12.60
C TRP A 22 -4.07 8.79 -12.59
N GLY A 23 -3.39 8.58 -11.47
CA GLY A 23 -2.06 9.06 -11.18
C GLY A 23 -1.32 8.03 -10.34
N PHE A 24 -0.61 8.50 -9.32
CA PHE A 24 0.12 7.64 -8.41
C PHE A 24 0.25 8.27 -7.02
N VAL A 25 0.51 7.41 -6.05
CA VAL A 25 1.04 7.79 -4.73
C VAL A 25 2.45 7.27 -4.58
N LEU A 26 3.22 7.89 -3.69
CA LEU A 26 4.54 7.42 -3.32
C LEU A 26 4.43 6.33 -2.26
N SER A 27 5.26 5.30 -2.38
CA SER A 27 5.41 4.27 -1.36
C SER A 27 6.88 3.96 -1.15
N ARG A 28 7.32 3.84 0.11
CA ARG A 28 8.70 3.47 0.44
C ARG A 28 8.75 2.03 0.92
N ALA A 29 9.69 1.26 0.39
CA ALA A 29 10.02 -0.07 0.90
C ALA A 29 10.78 0.06 2.23
N ILE A 30 10.26 -0.56 3.28
CA ILE A 30 10.82 -0.52 4.64
C ILE A 30 11.74 -1.72 4.86
N VAL A 31 11.21 -2.93 4.70
CA VAL A 31 11.92 -4.21 4.81
C VAL A 31 11.58 -5.05 3.60
N VAL A 32 12.58 -5.66 2.98
CA VAL A 32 12.44 -6.49 1.78
C VAL A 32 12.87 -7.91 2.12
N GLY A 33 11.98 -8.88 1.90
CA GLY A 33 12.22 -10.29 2.15
C GLY A 33 11.31 -11.18 1.32
N VAL A 34 10.73 -12.23 1.93
CA VAL A 34 9.68 -13.05 1.29
C VAL A 34 8.44 -12.19 0.98
N THR A 35 8.17 -11.21 1.83
CA THR A 35 7.19 -10.14 1.65
C THR A 35 7.85 -8.79 1.90
N ASN A 36 7.26 -7.73 1.36
CA ASN A 36 7.80 -6.38 1.49
C ASN A 36 6.96 -5.59 2.48
N TRP A 37 7.58 -5.06 3.52
CA TRP A 37 6.98 -4.00 4.32
C TRP A 37 7.06 -2.70 3.54
N ILE A 38 5.94 -2.00 3.43
CA ILE A 38 5.88 -0.71 2.76
C ILE A 38 5.12 0.30 3.61
N GLU A 39 5.50 1.58 3.48
CA GLU A 39 4.65 2.71 3.85
C GLU A 39 4.12 3.36 2.57
N VAL A 40 2.88 3.85 2.62
CA VAL A 40 2.23 4.55 1.50
C VAL A 40 1.89 5.95 1.96
N PHE A 41 2.28 6.95 1.18
CA PHE A 41 2.05 8.36 1.48
C PHE A 41 0.73 8.86 0.86
N ASP A 42 0.13 9.87 1.47
CA ASP A 42 -1.18 10.41 1.09
C ASP A 42 -1.14 11.44 -0.05
N ASP A 43 0.05 11.89 -0.44
CA ASP A 43 0.24 12.81 -1.56
C ASP A 43 -0.01 12.09 -2.91
N PHE A 44 -1.14 12.42 -3.53
CA PHE A 44 -1.51 11.96 -4.86
C PHE A 44 -0.95 12.90 -5.94
N SER A 45 -0.38 12.31 -7.00
CA SER A 45 0.22 13.07 -8.09
C SER A 45 -0.17 12.51 -9.46
N VAL A 46 -0.35 13.42 -10.41
CA VAL A 46 -0.49 13.13 -11.85
C VAL A 46 0.72 13.62 -12.65
N ASP A 47 1.74 14.13 -11.95
CA ASP A 47 3.00 14.55 -12.54
C ASP A 47 3.92 13.35 -12.77
N PHE A 48 3.81 12.76 -13.96
CA PHE A 48 4.65 11.65 -14.41
C PHE A 48 6.11 12.07 -14.70
N ASP A 49 6.40 13.37 -14.61
CA ASP A 49 7.70 13.98 -14.86
C ASP A 49 8.44 14.35 -13.56
N ILE A 50 7.89 13.98 -12.40
CA ILE A 50 8.41 14.20 -11.05
C ILE A 50 9.92 13.87 -10.91
N THR A 51 10.66 14.78 -10.25
CA THR A 51 12.10 14.64 -10.01
C THR A 51 12.40 13.86 -8.73
N THR A 52 13.65 13.45 -8.56
CA THR A 52 14.12 12.79 -7.33
C THR A 52 14.05 13.71 -6.11
N GLU A 53 14.30 15.00 -6.32
CA GLU A 53 14.22 16.06 -5.31
C GLU A 53 12.79 16.26 -4.86
N ASP A 54 11.84 16.31 -5.81
CA ASP A 54 10.40 16.37 -5.51
C ASP A 54 9.96 15.16 -4.70
N VAL A 55 10.35 13.95 -5.12
CA VAL A 55 10.06 12.71 -4.38
C VAL A 55 10.60 12.79 -2.96
N ARG A 56 11.85 13.21 -2.75
CA ARG A 56 12.47 13.32 -1.42
C ARG A 56 11.73 14.32 -0.52
N SER A 57 11.25 15.43 -1.07
CA SER A 57 10.52 16.45 -0.31
C SER A 57 9.14 15.98 0.19
N ARG A 58 8.50 15.07 -0.56
CA ARG A 58 7.14 14.57 -0.28
C ARG A 58 7.11 13.42 0.73
N ILE A 59 8.25 12.75 0.97
CA ILE A 59 8.37 11.56 1.83
C ILE A 59 8.99 11.89 3.20
N SER A 60 8.39 12.83 3.92
CA SER A 60 9.05 13.51 5.04
C SER A 60 8.66 13.02 6.44
N SER A 61 7.48 12.42 6.65
CA SER A 61 7.05 12.06 8.01
C SER A 61 6.01 10.93 8.08
N GLU A 62 5.86 10.34 9.26
CA GLU A 62 4.78 9.38 9.55
C GLU A 62 3.39 9.98 9.37
N LYS A 63 3.25 11.29 9.60
CA LYS A 63 1.97 12.00 9.50
C LYS A 63 1.47 12.12 8.06
N SER A 64 2.34 11.97 7.06
CA SER A 64 1.95 11.94 5.64
C SER A 64 1.65 10.53 5.15
N ARG A 65 1.59 9.51 6.03
CA ARG A 65 1.14 8.17 5.63
C ARG A 65 -0.37 8.13 5.42
N LEU A 66 -0.81 7.45 4.38
CA LEU A 66 -2.23 7.21 4.09
C LEU A 66 -2.86 6.24 5.10
N PHE A 67 -2.07 5.29 5.59
CA PHE A 67 -2.39 4.28 6.61
C PHE A 67 -1.09 3.69 7.20
N ASN A 68 -1.22 2.82 8.21
CA ASN A 68 -0.06 2.18 8.84
C ASN A 68 0.78 1.37 7.83
N PRO A 69 2.09 1.18 8.07
CA PRO A 69 2.89 0.25 7.26
C PRO A 69 2.23 -1.14 7.12
N ILE A 70 2.28 -1.71 5.93
CA ILE A 70 1.61 -2.98 5.57
C ILE A 70 2.54 -3.90 4.76
N LEU A 71 2.11 -5.14 4.59
CA LEU A 71 2.78 -6.13 3.75
C LEU A 71 2.26 -6.09 2.31
N ALA A 72 3.16 -5.98 1.34
CA ALA A 72 2.85 -6.04 -0.08
C ALA A 72 3.68 -7.12 -0.79
N SER A 73 3.05 -7.82 -1.74
CA SER A 73 3.73 -8.89 -2.50
C SER A 73 4.70 -8.33 -3.54
N PHE A 74 4.34 -7.23 -4.21
CA PHE A 74 5.05 -6.73 -5.40
C PHE A 74 5.33 -7.81 -6.46
N ASP A 75 4.41 -8.78 -6.58
CA ASP A 75 4.45 -9.78 -7.66
C ASP A 75 3.67 -9.28 -8.87
N PHE A 76 4.29 -9.31 -10.05
CA PHE A 76 3.68 -8.88 -11.32
C PHE A 76 3.39 -10.08 -12.23
N GLY A 77 2.77 -11.11 -11.64
CA GLY A 77 2.28 -12.28 -12.34
C GLY A 77 0.97 -12.03 -13.09
N LYS A 78 0.46 -13.08 -13.76
CA LYS A 78 -0.75 -13.03 -14.61
C LYS A 78 -1.98 -12.35 -13.95
N TYR A 79 -2.10 -12.43 -12.62
CA TYR A 79 -3.27 -11.93 -11.86
C TYR A 79 -2.96 -10.72 -10.98
N PHE A 80 -1.76 -10.15 -11.07
CA PHE A 80 -1.26 -9.13 -10.13
C PHE A 80 -0.64 -7.93 -10.83
N GLY A 81 -1.09 -7.63 -12.05
CA GLY A 81 -0.53 -6.59 -12.92
C GLY A 81 0.68 -7.12 -13.70
N LEU A 82 0.75 -6.80 -14.98
CA LEU A 82 1.82 -7.27 -15.87
C LEU A 82 2.98 -6.27 -15.95
N VAL A 83 2.76 -5.03 -15.51
CA VAL A 83 3.70 -3.93 -15.70
C VAL A 83 4.26 -3.49 -14.35
N LYS A 84 5.51 -3.89 -14.09
CA LYS A 84 6.27 -3.47 -12.90
C LYS A 84 6.19 -1.96 -12.68
N TRP A 85 5.82 -1.56 -11.48
CA TRP A 85 5.75 -0.15 -11.09
C TRP A 85 7.14 0.51 -11.07
N PRO A 86 7.25 1.81 -11.39
CA PRO A 86 8.52 2.51 -11.45
C PRO A 86 9.08 2.79 -10.06
N VAL A 87 10.37 2.47 -9.88
CA VAL A 87 11.17 2.96 -8.74
C VAL A 87 11.67 4.35 -9.09
N LEU A 88 11.31 5.35 -8.30
CA LEU A 88 11.58 6.77 -8.56
C LEU A 88 12.83 7.29 -7.83
N LEU A 89 13.10 6.74 -6.64
CA LEU A 89 14.23 7.11 -5.79
C LEU A 89 14.78 5.84 -5.13
N ALA A 90 16.10 5.77 -4.99
CA ALA A 90 16.76 4.82 -4.11
C ALA A 90 17.43 5.63 -2.99
N ASP A 91 17.08 5.34 -1.74
CA ASP A 91 17.61 6.03 -0.56
C ASP A 91 18.50 5.08 0.24
N PRO A 92 19.82 4.98 -0.06
CA PRO A 92 20.70 3.99 0.55
C PRO A 92 20.95 4.23 2.04
N ASP A 93 20.70 5.45 2.52
CA ASP A 93 20.89 5.85 3.91
C ASP A 93 19.63 5.60 4.77
N TYR A 94 18.57 5.08 4.17
CA TYR A 94 17.34 4.76 4.89
C TYR A 94 17.53 3.58 5.85
N ALA A 95 17.14 3.77 7.11
CA ALA A 95 17.05 2.71 8.10
C ALA A 95 15.58 2.35 8.36
N PRO A 96 15.20 1.05 8.43
CA PRO A 96 13.83 0.62 8.72
C PRO A 96 13.23 1.20 10.00
N SER A 97 14.06 1.52 11.00
CA SER A 97 13.64 2.17 12.25
C SER A 97 13.04 3.56 12.02
N HIS A 98 13.36 4.23 10.92
CA HIS A 98 12.77 5.53 10.57
C HIS A 98 11.26 5.44 10.29
N SER A 99 10.74 4.25 9.98
CA SER A 99 9.31 4.06 9.74
C SER A 99 8.52 3.53 10.93
N ASN A 100 9.17 3.32 12.08
CA ASN A 100 8.55 2.81 13.31
C ASN A 100 7.67 1.56 13.11
N PHE A 101 7.97 0.76 12.09
CA PHE A 101 7.09 -0.35 11.66
C PHE A 101 7.02 -1.48 12.71
N SER A 102 8.03 -1.60 13.57
CA SER A 102 8.06 -2.56 14.69
C SER A 102 7.01 -2.27 15.75
N GLU A 103 6.54 -1.02 15.85
CA GLU A 103 5.52 -0.61 16.80
C GLU A 103 4.09 -0.86 16.31
N ILE A 104 3.91 -1.23 15.05
CA ILE A 104 2.59 -1.49 14.48
C ILE A 104 2.04 -2.80 15.03
N GLU A 105 0.78 -2.74 15.46
CA GLU A 105 0.05 -3.85 16.04
C GLU A 105 -0.96 -4.38 15.03
N PHE A 106 -1.03 -5.71 14.91
CA PHE A 106 -1.91 -6.38 13.98
C PHE A 106 -2.85 -7.35 14.67
N GLU A 107 -4.11 -7.36 14.24
CA GLU A 107 -5.05 -8.39 14.64
C GLU A 107 -4.60 -9.76 14.10
N GLY A 108 -4.61 -10.77 14.98
CA GLY A 108 -4.49 -12.16 14.58
C GLY A 108 -5.81 -12.69 14.00
N ALA A 109 -5.76 -13.85 13.36
CA ALA A 109 -6.94 -14.47 12.74
C ALA A 109 -8.13 -14.68 13.70
N SER A 110 -7.85 -14.85 15.00
CA SER A 110 -8.87 -15.00 16.05
C SER A 110 -8.93 -13.79 16.98
N TYR A 111 -8.62 -12.58 16.50
CA TYR A 111 -8.57 -11.40 17.37
C TYR A 111 -9.91 -11.07 18.00
N GLU A 112 -11.01 -11.12 17.25
CA GLU A 112 -12.34 -10.85 17.81
C GLU A 112 -12.70 -11.81 18.95
N GLU A 113 -12.47 -13.11 18.75
CA GLU A 113 -12.80 -14.16 19.70
C GLU A 113 -11.81 -14.21 20.88
N LEU A 114 -10.52 -14.32 20.59
CA LEU A 114 -9.46 -14.64 21.55
C LEU A 114 -8.61 -13.42 21.96
N GLY A 115 -8.77 -12.27 21.30
CA GLY A 115 -8.00 -11.06 21.58
C GLY A 115 -6.54 -11.14 21.19
N ILE A 116 -6.17 -12.09 20.32
CA ILE A 116 -4.78 -12.33 19.93
C ILE A 116 -4.35 -11.29 18.90
N TYR A 117 -3.31 -10.53 19.23
CA TYR A 117 -2.68 -9.57 18.32
C TYR A 117 -1.16 -9.77 18.31
N TYR A 118 -0.50 -9.18 17.32
CA TYR A 118 0.94 -9.28 17.10
C TYR A 118 1.59 -7.91 17.04
N LYS A 119 2.77 -7.76 17.64
CA LYS A 119 3.59 -6.55 17.61
C LYS A 119 5.05 -6.94 17.56
N GLY A 120 5.85 -6.37 16.65
CA GLY A 120 7.28 -6.67 16.55
C GLY A 120 7.63 -8.17 16.32
N GLY A 121 6.69 -8.98 15.83
CA GLY A 121 6.85 -10.43 15.67
C GLY A 121 6.51 -11.26 16.92
N GLU A 122 6.14 -10.60 18.03
CA GLU A 122 5.69 -11.25 19.25
C GLU A 122 4.16 -11.33 19.32
N ARG A 123 3.65 -12.36 20.01
CA ARG A 123 2.21 -12.60 20.19
C ARG A 123 1.76 -12.09 21.55
N PHE A 124 0.67 -11.33 21.55
CA PHE A 124 0.03 -10.79 22.73
C PHE A 124 -1.46 -11.17 22.79
N SER A 125 -2.10 -10.91 23.92
CA SER A 125 -3.55 -11.09 24.09
C SER A 125 -4.19 -9.97 24.90
N GLU A 126 -5.43 -9.65 24.53
CA GLU A 126 -6.27 -8.69 25.25
C GLU A 126 -7.44 -9.37 25.93
N GLN A 127 -7.85 -8.83 27.08
CA GLN A 127 -9.05 -9.28 27.77
C GLN A 127 -10.30 -9.09 26.90
N SER A 128 -11.29 -9.97 27.08
CA SER A 128 -12.58 -9.85 26.39
C SER A 128 -13.21 -8.48 26.65
N GLY A 129 -13.80 -7.87 25.62
CA GLY A 129 -14.41 -6.54 25.69
C GLY A 129 -13.46 -5.35 25.44
N VAL A 130 -12.15 -5.59 25.24
CA VAL A 130 -11.14 -4.54 25.01
C VAL A 130 -10.66 -4.49 23.55
N ARG A 131 -11.42 -5.08 22.62
CA ARG A 131 -11.02 -5.16 21.19
C ARG A 131 -10.89 -3.77 20.59
N ARG A 132 -9.69 -3.42 20.15
CA ARG A 132 -9.32 -2.19 19.43
C ARG A 132 -9.47 -2.39 17.93
N ASN A 133 -9.38 -1.32 17.15
CA ASN A 133 -9.28 -1.44 15.69
C ASN A 133 -7.80 -1.55 15.34
N LEU A 134 -7.31 -2.76 15.06
CA LEU A 134 -5.94 -3.02 14.61
C LEU A 134 -5.93 -3.27 13.10
N GLU A 135 -4.76 -3.20 12.46
CA GLU A 135 -4.60 -3.64 11.06
C GLU A 135 -4.62 -5.17 10.99
N ASP A 136 -5.08 -5.74 9.88
CA ASP A 136 -4.90 -7.16 9.62
C ASP A 136 -3.50 -7.48 9.08
N MET A 137 -3.03 -8.71 9.29
CA MET A 137 -1.75 -9.17 8.72
C MET A 137 -1.86 -9.55 7.24
N THR A 138 -2.72 -8.88 6.47
CA THR A 138 -2.92 -9.21 5.06
C THR A 138 -1.66 -8.88 4.25
N ILE A 139 -1.19 -9.86 3.46
CA ILE A 139 -0.20 -9.62 2.41
C ILE A 139 -0.97 -9.22 1.15
N TYR A 140 -0.91 -7.94 0.81
CA TYR A 140 -1.69 -7.40 -0.30
C TYR A 140 -1.08 -7.81 -1.64
N SER A 141 -1.92 -8.39 -2.51
CA SER A 141 -1.62 -8.40 -3.94
C SER A 141 -1.70 -6.97 -4.50
N ASN A 142 -1.03 -6.72 -5.62
CA ASN A 142 -1.02 -5.41 -6.27
C ASN A 142 -2.42 -4.81 -6.50
N PRO A 143 -3.41 -5.51 -7.09
CA PRO A 143 -4.73 -4.93 -7.31
C PRO A 143 -5.50 -4.67 -6.00
N GLN A 144 -5.32 -5.50 -4.97
CA GLN A 144 -5.90 -5.26 -3.64
C GLN A 144 -5.28 -4.02 -2.98
N LEU A 145 -3.96 -3.85 -3.11
CA LEU A 145 -3.25 -2.68 -2.61
C LEU A 145 -3.74 -1.40 -3.28
N VAL A 146 -3.82 -1.38 -4.61
CA VAL A 146 -4.35 -0.24 -5.38
C VAL A 146 -5.80 0.05 -4.96
N ARG A 147 -6.65 -0.98 -4.79
CA ARG A 147 -8.02 -0.80 -4.34
C ARG A 147 -8.11 -0.13 -2.96
N ARG A 148 -7.31 -0.61 -1.99
CA ARG A 148 -7.24 -0.02 -0.65
C ARG A 148 -6.81 1.46 -0.71
N ILE A 149 -5.76 1.76 -1.47
CA ILE A 149 -5.27 3.13 -1.67
C ILE A 149 -6.38 4.02 -2.24
N ASN A 150 -7.05 3.59 -3.31
CA ASN A 150 -8.11 4.38 -3.95
C ASN A 150 -9.30 4.64 -3.01
N LEU A 151 -9.64 3.69 -2.14
CA LEU A 151 -10.70 3.88 -1.14
C LEU A 151 -10.31 4.91 -0.08
N HIS A 152 -9.03 4.99 0.31
CA HIS A 152 -8.58 6.06 1.20
C HIS A 152 -8.49 7.42 0.48
N LEU A 153 -7.94 7.46 -0.73
CA LEU A 153 -7.81 8.71 -1.50
C LEU A 153 -9.15 9.34 -1.87
N SER A 154 -10.19 8.52 -2.09
CA SER A 154 -11.56 9.00 -2.35
C SER A 154 -12.31 9.45 -1.10
N GLY A 155 -11.75 9.24 0.11
CA GLY A 155 -12.44 9.47 1.38
C GLY A 155 -13.54 8.46 1.68
N TYR A 156 -13.60 7.33 0.95
CA TYR A 156 -14.53 6.24 1.29
C TYR A 156 -14.13 5.55 2.60
N VAL A 157 -12.82 5.48 2.86
CA VAL A 157 -12.24 5.12 4.16
C VAL A 157 -11.37 6.29 4.61
N ASP A 158 -11.56 6.76 5.84
CA ASP A 158 -10.77 7.87 6.36
C ASP A 158 -9.28 7.52 6.47
N LYS A 159 -8.43 8.53 6.29
CA LYS A 159 -6.98 8.41 6.47
C LYS A 159 -6.65 7.83 7.85
N GLY A 160 -5.73 6.87 7.87
CA GLY A 160 -5.26 6.25 9.11
C GLY A 160 -6.23 5.24 9.74
N VAL A 161 -7.44 5.05 9.19
CA VAL A 161 -8.33 3.97 9.64
C VAL A 161 -7.67 2.62 9.35
N PRO A 162 -7.48 1.76 10.37
CA PRO A 162 -6.90 0.44 10.19
C PRO A 162 -7.76 -0.45 9.32
N TRP A 163 -7.12 -1.22 8.44
CA TRP A 163 -7.81 -2.16 7.59
C TRP A 163 -7.89 -3.52 8.25
N ASN A 164 -9.09 -3.93 8.64
CA ASN A 164 -9.33 -5.20 9.30
C ASN A 164 -10.58 -5.92 8.77
N SER A 165 -10.75 -7.15 9.23
CA SER A 165 -11.87 -8.01 8.87
C SER A 165 -13.24 -7.36 9.09
N ARG A 166 -13.41 -6.59 10.18
CA ARG A 166 -14.66 -5.85 10.48
C ARG A 166 -14.93 -4.74 9.47
N LEU A 167 -13.92 -3.93 9.15
CA LEU A 167 -14.05 -2.88 8.13
C LEU A 167 -14.41 -3.50 6.78
N VAL A 168 -13.63 -4.49 6.32
CA VAL A 168 -13.85 -5.16 5.03
C VAL A 168 -15.26 -5.75 4.95
N LYS A 169 -15.70 -6.46 6.00
CA LYS A 169 -17.06 -7.00 6.08
C LYS A 169 -18.11 -5.90 5.99
N SER A 170 -17.95 -4.79 6.72
CA SER A 170 -18.91 -3.68 6.70
C SER A 170 -19.05 -3.04 5.30
N ILE A 171 -17.94 -2.96 4.54
CA ILE A 171 -17.96 -2.45 3.17
C ILE A 171 -18.69 -3.44 2.25
N ILE A 172 -18.40 -4.74 2.38
CA ILE A 172 -19.04 -5.79 1.57
C ILE A 172 -20.53 -5.91 1.89
N ASP A 173 -20.93 -5.80 3.16
CA ASP A 173 -22.32 -5.85 3.58
C ASP A 173 -23.11 -4.64 3.06
N LYS A 174 -22.46 -3.48 2.94
CA LYS A 174 -23.06 -2.25 2.40
C LYS A 174 -23.15 -2.24 0.87
N GLU A 175 -22.05 -2.53 0.17
CA GLU A 175 -21.91 -2.34 -1.28
C GLU A 175 -22.13 -3.64 -2.08
N GLY A 176 -22.02 -4.79 -1.42
CA GLY A 176 -22.14 -6.11 -2.01
C GLY A 176 -20.80 -6.71 -2.48
N MET A 177 -20.70 -8.04 -2.41
CA MET A 177 -19.50 -8.79 -2.85
C MET A 177 -19.12 -8.54 -4.31
N LYS A 178 -20.10 -8.34 -5.20
CA LYS A 178 -19.84 -8.04 -6.61
C LYS A 178 -19.08 -6.72 -6.77
N TRP A 179 -19.52 -5.66 -6.09
CA TRP A 179 -18.84 -4.36 -6.11
C TRP A 179 -17.40 -4.46 -5.60
N TRP A 180 -17.19 -5.27 -4.55
CA TRP A 180 -15.87 -5.51 -3.99
C TRP A 180 -14.91 -6.15 -5.00
N VAL A 181 -15.33 -7.27 -5.59
CA VAL A 181 -14.52 -8.03 -6.55
C VAL A 181 -14.29 -7.23 -7.83
N ASP A 182 -15.33 -6.59 -8.37
CA ASP A 182 -15.21 -5.76 -9.58
C ASP A 182 -14.28 -4.57 -9.35
N GLY A 183 -14.32 -3.95 -8.16
CA GLY A 183 -13.44 -2.87 -7.78
C GLY A 183 -11.96 -3.27 -7.76
N ILE A 184 -11.64 -4.46 -7.25
CA ILE A 184 -10.28 -5.00 -7.27
C ILE A 184 -9.85 -5.31 -8.71
N ASN A 185 -10.71 -5.97 -9.50
CA ASN A 185 -10.40 -6.33 -10.88
C ASN A 185 -10.15 -5.09 -11.76
N ALA A 186 -10.97 -4.04 -11.60
CA ALA A 186 -10.81 -2.79 -12.34
C ALA A 186 -9.49 -2.07 -12.06
N CYS A 187 -8.87 -2.30 -10.89
CA CYS A 187 -7.58 -1.70 -10.56
C CYS A 187 -6.43 -2.31 -11.39
N ASN A 188 -6.54 -3.58 -11.78
CA ASN A 188 -5.45 -4.29 -12.44
C ASN A 188 -5.08 -3.66 -13.80
N ASP A 189 -6.06 -3.56 -14.71
CA ASP A 189 -5.82 -3.07 -16.08
C ASP A 189 -5.44 -1.58 -16.09
N LYS A 190 -6.08 -0.78 -15.22
CA LYS A 190 -5.81 0.65 -15.13
C LYS A 190 -4.43 0.94 -14.51
N ALA A 191 -4.02 0.16 -13.51
CA ALA A 191 -2.68 0.30 -12.93
C ALA A 191 -1.57 0.01 -13.95
N ASP A 192 -1.74 -1.01 -14.79
CA ASP A 192 -0.79 -1.32 -15.86
C ASP A 192 -0.68 -0.18 -16.89
N ALA A 193 -1.82 0.41 -17.29
CA ALA A 193 -1.83 1.55 -18.20
C ALA A 193 -1.08 2.77 -17.64
N VAL A 194 -1.27 3.08 -16.36
CA VAL A 194 -0.53 4.16 -15.67
C VAL A 194 0.97 3.83 -15.60
N ALA A 195 1.34 2.60 -15.23
CA ALA A 195 2.74 2.19 -15.15
C ALA A 195 3.44 2.27 -16.52
N LEU A 196 2.74 1.92 -17.61
CA LEU A 196 3.24 2.08 -18.99
C LEU A 196 3.43 3.56 -19.35
N ARG A 197 2.47 4.42 -19.01
CA ARG A 197 2.59 5.88 -19.23
C ARG A 197 3.84 6.45 -18.54
N PHE A 198 4.08 6.05 -17.30
CA PHE A 198 5.28 6.43 -16.54
C PHE A 198 6.58 6.02 -17.25
N LYS A 199 6.64 4.76 -17.70
CA LYS A 199 7.81 4.21 -18.41
C LYS A 199 8.04 4.89 -19.76
N GLY A 200 6.97 5.17 -20.51
CA GLY A 200 7.04 5.86 -21.80
C GLY A 200 7.63 7.27 -21.66
N ARG A 201 7.14 8.06 -20.69
CA ARG A 201 7.64 9.41 -20.42
C ARG A 201 9.12 9.44 -20.05
N ARG A 202 9.56 8.54 -19.16
CA ARG A 202 10.97 8.46 -18.73
C ARG A 202 11.91 7.97 -19.84
N SER A 203 11.41 7.15 -20.77
CA SER A 203 12.20 6.69 -21.92
C SER A 203 12.48 7.82 -22.91
N ASN A 204 11.50 8.72 -23.11
CA ASN A 204 11.66 9.87 -24.00
C ASN A 204 12.61 10.93 -23.45
N LYS A 205 12.73 11.08 -22.12
CA LYS A 205 13.70 12.00 -21.49
C LYS A 205 15.16 11.54 -21.56
N ARG A 206 15.40 10.25 -21.85
CA ARG A 206 16.75 9.66 -21.92
C ARG A 206 17.33 9.63 -23.34
N ARG A 207 16.53 9.98 -24.34
CA ARG A 207 16.96 10.14 -25.74
C ARG A 207 17.19 11.62 -26.03
#